data_AF-A0A4U3AAA1-F1
#
_entry.id   AF-A0A4U3AAA1-F1
#
_cell.length_a   1.000
_cell.length_b   1.000
_cell.length_c   1.000
_cell.angle_alpha   90.00
_cell.angle_beta   90.00
_cell.angle_gamma   90.00
#
_symmetry.space_group_name_H-M   'P 1'
#
loop_
_entity.id
_entity.type
_entity.pdbx_description
1 polymer ?
#
loop_
_entity_poly.entity_id
_entity_poly.type
_entity_poly.pdbx_seq_one_letter_code
_entity_poly.pdbx_strand_id
1 'polypeptide(L)' 'PEKIIAVFETSLQRLQTDYIDLYFCHIWWHNRRETEAFLRAFEVLKRDGKVRAVGVSTHDLQYIRHFNKN' A
#
# COMPACT_ATOMS: atom_id res chain seq x y z
N PRO A 1 10.61 0.29 -0.41
CA PRO A 1 9.45 0.90 0.30
C PRO A 1 9.35 2.41 0.06
N GLU A 2 10.51 3.06 0.03
CA GLU A 2 10.77 4.47 -0.24
C GLU A 2 10.01 4.99 -1.47
N LYS A 3 10.05 4.25 -2.59
CA LYS A 3 9.31 4.62 -3.82
C LYS A 3 7.80 4.67 -3.59
N ILE A 4 7.25 3.74 -2.82
CA ILE A 4 5.80 3.65 -2.54
C ILE A 4 5.37 4.83 -1.65
N ILE A 5 6.20 5.15 -0.64
CA ILE A 5 5.99 6.31 0.24
C ILE A 5 6.04 7.60 -0.58
N ALA A 6 7.04 7.79 -1.44
CA ALA A 6 7.15 8.99 -2.28
C ALA A 6 5.93 9.20 -3.20
N VAL A 7 5.42 8.12 -3.81
CA VAL A 7 4.20 8.17 -4.63
C VAL A 7 2.96 8.45 -3.78
N PHE A 8 2.89 7.92 -2.56
CA PHE A 8 1.82 8.23 -1.61
C PHE A 8 1.82 9.72 -1.23
N GLU A 9 2.98 10.32 -0.90
CA GLU A 9 3.08 11.77 -0.61
C GLU A 9 2.66 12.63 -1.81
N THR A 10 2.99 12.20 -3.03
CA THR A 10 2.53 12.88 -4.25
C THR A 10 1.01 12.80 -4.39
N SER A 11 0.40 11.69 -3.95
CA SER A 11 -1.05 11.52 -3.95
C SER A 11 -1.71 12.45 -2.93
N LEU A 12 -1.14 12.59 -1.73
CA LEU A 12 -1.58 13.57 -0.72
C LEU A 12 -1.59 15.00 -1.28
N GLN A 13 -0.49 15.41 -1.94
CA GLN A 13 -0.40 16.73 -2.57
C GLN A 13 -1.49 16.97 -3.61
N ARG A 14 -1.75 15.97 -4.47
CA ARG A 14 -2.77 16.06 -5.52
C ARG A 14 -4.19 16.09 -4.96
N LEU A 15 -4.44 15.36 -3.88
CA LEU A 15 -5.73 15.29 -3.21
C LEU A 15 -5.94 16.44 -2.20
N GLN A 16 -4.92 17.26 -1.99
CA GLN A 16 -4.93 18.39 -1.04
C GLN A 16 -5.35 17.96 0.37
N THR A 17 -4.81 16.82 0.81
CA THR A 17 -5.07 16.24 2.13
C THR A 17 -3.76 15.73 2.72
N ASP A 18 -3.72 15.58 4.04
CA ASP A 18 -2.62 15.01 4.80
C ASP A 18 -2.83 13.52 5.14
N TYR A 19 -4.02 12.96 4.86
CA TYR A 19 -4.32 11.55 5.10
C TYR A 19 -5.20 10.91 4.02
N ILE A 20 -5.21 9.58 3.97
CA ILE A 20 -6.10 8.77 3.13
C ILE A 20 -6.82 7.74 4.01
N ASP A 21 -8.14 7.60 3.90
CA ASP A 21 -8.86 6.58 4.67
C ASP A 21 -8.53 5.15 4.21
N LEU A 22 -8.41 4.94 2.90
CA LEU A 22 -8.14 3.62 2.32
C LEU A 22 -7.20 3.71 1.12
N TYR A 23 -6.07 2.99 1.18
CA TYR A 23 -5.08 2.95 0.10
C TYR A 23 -4.81 1.53 -0.39
N PHE A 24 -4.85 1.33 -1.71
CA PHE A 24 -4.70 0.01 -2.33
C PHE A 24 -3.38 -0.15 -3.07
N CYS A 25 -2.74 -1.30 -2.87
CA CYS A 25 -1.74 -1.83 -3.80
C CYS A 25 -2.46 -2.33 -5.05
N HIS A 26 -2.31 -1.62 -6.19
CA HIS A 26 -2.95 -1.96 -7.46
C HIS A 26 -1.91 -2.50 -8.44
N ILE A 27 -1.41 -3.71 -8.20
CA ILE A 27 -0.40 -4.37 -9.04
C ILE A 27 -0.81 -5.81 -9.39
N TRP A 28 -0.29 -6.29 -10.53
CA TRP A 28 -0.55 -7.61 -11.11
C TRP A 28 0.66 -8.56 -11.03
N TRP A 29 1.41 -8.54 -9.92
CA TRP A 29 2.66 -9.33 -9.80
C TRP A 29 2.65 -10.30 -8.61
N HIS A 30 3.02 -11.56 -8.88
CA HIS A 30 3.26 -12.61 -7.87
C HIS A 30 4.68 -12.57 -7.30
N ASN A 31 5.34 -11.41 -7.28
CA ASN A 31 6.69 -11.30 -6.73
C ASN A 31 6.63 -11.02 -5.22
N ARG A 32 7.03 -12.00 -4.41
CA ARG A 32 7.07 -11.88 -2.95
C ARG A 32 7.83 -10.64 -2.46
N ARG A 33 8.95 -10.29 -3.11
CA ARG A 33 9.75 -9.11 -2.71
C ARG A 33 8.99 -7.79 -2.88
N GLU A 34 8.09 -7.71 -3.85
CA GLU A 34 7.26 -6.52 -4.08
C GLU A 34 6.18 -6.41 -3.01
N THR A 35 5.50 -7.53 -2.69
CA THR A 35 4.52 -7.58 -1.60
C THR A 35 5.14 -7.10 -0.29
N GLU A 36 6.31 -7.62 0.06
CA GLU A 36 7.04 -7.20 1.27
C GLU A 36 7.39 -5.71 1.26
N ALA A 37 7.72 -5.14 0.09
CA ALA A 37 8.00 -3.71 -0.01
C ALA A 37 6.73 -2.85 0.20
N PHE A 38 5.56 -3.30 -0.28
CA PHE A 38 4.27 -2.66 -0.03
C PHE A 38 3.88 -2.73 1.43
N LEU A 39 3.99 -3.90 2.06
CA LEU A 39 3.65 -4.08 3.46
C LEU A 39 4.50 -3.18 4.38
N ARG A 40 5.84 -3.15 4.18
CA ARG A 40 6.72 -2.24 4.94
C ARG A 40 6.36 -0.76 4.73
N ALA A 41 6.00 -0.37 3.50
CA ALA A 41 5.57 1.00 3.24
C ALA A 41 4.24 1.32 3.95
N PHE A 42 3.28 0.39 3.91
CA PHE A 42 1.98 0.53 4.55
C PHE A 42 2.09 0.60 6.08
N GLU A 43 2.99 -0.17 6.69
CA GLU A 43 3.30 -0.08 8.12
C GLU A 43 3.79 1.32 8.50
N VAL A 44 4.74 1.87 7.74
CA VAL A 44 5.27 3.23 7.98
C VAL A 44 4.16 4.27 7.83
N LEU A 45 3.40 4.22 6.73
CA LEU A 45 2.32 5.18 6.47
C LEU A 45 1.20 5.12 7.52
N LYS A 46 0.85 3.91 8.00
CA LYS A 46 -0.12 3.73 9.08
C LYS A 46 0.42 4.26 10.41
N ARG A 47 1.66 3.91 10.76
CA ARG A 47 2.33 4.38 11.98
C ARG A 47 2.39 5.91 12.01
N ASP A 48 2.66 6.53 10.87
CA ASP A 48 2.76 7.98 10.74
C ASP A 48 1.39 8.66 10.64
N GLY A 49 0.28 7.92 10.76
CA GLY A 49 -1.09 8.45 10.77
C GLY A 49 -1.61 8.90 9.40
N LYS A 50 -0.84 8.68 8.33
CA LYS A 50 -1.17 9.15 6.98
C LYS A 50 -2.19 8.28 6.26
N VAL A 51 -2.39 7.04 6.71
CA VAL A 51 -3.43 6.15 6.15
C VAL A 51 -4.13 5.36 7.24
N ARG A 52 -5.47 5.26 7.18
CA ARG A 52 -6.24 4.46 8.16
C ARG A 52 -6.25 2.97 7.82
N ALA A 53 -6.60 2.64 6.57
CA ALA A 53 -6.70 1.27 6.09
C ALA A 53 -5.91 1.08 4.79
N VAL A 54 -5.40 -0.13 4.61
CA VAL A 54 -4.64 -0.50 3.41
C VAL A 54 -5.12 -1.85 2.91
N GLY A 55 -4.95 -2.11 1.62
CA GLY A 55 -5.28 -3.40 1.05
C GLY A 55 -4.64 -3.62 -0.32
N VAL A 56 -5.14 -4.63 -1.02
CA VAL A 56 -4.75 -4.97 -2.38
C VAL A 56 -5.97 -4.94 -3.30
N SER A 57 -5.80 -4.44 -4.51
CA SER A 57 -6.80 -4.45 -5.57
C SER A 57 -6.37 -5.45 -6.64
N THR A 58 -7.04 -6.60 -6.70
CA THR A 58 -6.73 -7.70 -7.63
C THR A 58 -7.95 -8.59 -7.85
N HIS A 59 -7.97 -9.36 -8.95
CA HIS A 59 -8.93 -10.45 -9.15
C HIS A 59 -8.39 -11.82 -8.70
N ASP A 60 -7.13 -11.91 -8.25
CA ASP A 60 -6.48 -13.17 -7.91
C ASP A 60 -6.60 -13.52 -6.41
N LEU A 61 -7.33 -14.59 -6.11
CA LEU A 61 -7.52 -15.08 -4.74
C LEU A 61 -6.22 -15.58 -4.09
N GLN A 62 -5.32 -16.21 -4.85
CA GLN A 62 -4.03 -16.65 -4.33
C GLN A 62 -3.17 -15.46 -3.95
N TYR A 63 -3.23 -14.38 -4.72
CA TYR A 63 -2.54 -13.15 -4.38
C TYR A 63 -3.12 -12.49 -3.12
N ILE A 64 -4.45 -12.43 -2.97
CA ILE A 64 -5.08 -11.97 -1.71
C ILE A 64 -4.60 -12.80 -0.52
N ARG A 65 -4.56 -14.14 -0.65
CA ARG A 65 -4.06 -15.03 0.41
C ARG A 65 -2.58 -14.82 0.71
N HIS A 66 -1.76 -14.52 -0.30
CA HIS A 66 -0.35 -14.20 -0.10
C HIS A 66 -0.18 -12.87 0.64
N PHE A 67 -0.93 -11.85 0.23
CA PHE A 67 -0.88 -10.50 0.80
C PHE A 67 -1.27 -10.51 2.29
N ASN A 68 -2.27 -11.29 2.68
CA ASN A 68 -2.78 -11.38 4.06
C ASN A 68 -1.94 -12.25 5.02
N LYS A 69 -0.95 -13.00 4.53
CA LYS A 69 -0.15 -13.94 5.35
C LYS A 69 1.01 -13.27 6.10
N ASN A 70 1.20 -11.97 5.91
CA ASN A 70 2.23 -11.16 6.54
C ASN A 70 1.55 -10.01 7.30
#